data_AF-A0AAD4BPS7-F1
#
_entry.id   AF-A0AAD4BPS7-F1
#
_cell.length_a   1.000
_cell.length_b   1.000
_cell.length_c   1.000
_cell.angle_alpha   90.00
_cell.angle_beta   90.00
_cell.angle_gamma   90.00
#
_symmetry.space_group_name_H-M   'P 1'
#
loop_
_entity.id
_entity.type
_entity.pdbx_description
1 polymer ?
#
loop_
_entity_poly.entity_id
_entity_poly.type
_entity_poly.pdbx_seq_one_letter_code
_entity_poly.pdbx_strand_id
1 'polypeptide(L)'
;LNEEQKMAFTILSNHLTGNVPDEEKRPLLMIVTGSGGTGKTKLISTLAADLQSRGQLSSIARTATTGVASCLIGGSTLHSWAGIPARKLSNPFADLSSMLTGDFHQFPPVAQLKKALFSRYPPNTLCELGRFIFERFETVVVLKQQMRIVDETWDVILTRARCGQCTASDIAQIRKLVLVNPQCEVPNFYEDPWTNVVLITPRNCVRSRWNIASIHKHCKASGHILYIATAEDTIGNRPTTNVERLQLARSPTEKTGNLSMKVVLAIGMKIMITENVAPSTNLANGSHGTIKTIVLDPREPSHTPVEINNGVFAINLHYPPSYVTISMSFTDIPQLYSLDEKELPLALLQPLSTIY
;
A
#
# COMPACT_ATOMS: atom_id res chain seq x y z
N LEU A 1 -10.55 -2.27 -22.95
CA LEU A 1 -11.47 -2.82 -21.93
C LEU A 1 -12.10 -4.08 -22.50
N ASN A 2 -12.29 -5.14 -21.72
CA ASN A 2 -13.08 -6.30 -22.11
C ASN A 2 -14.59 -5.99 -22.04
N GLU A 3 -15.46 -6.94 -22.37
CA GLU A 3 -16.90 -6.72 -22.45
C GLU A 3 -17.52 -6.24 -21.12
N GLU A 4 -17.17 -6.84 -19.99
CA GLU A 4 -17.73 -6.44 -18.69
C GLU A 4 -17.18 -5.07 -18.23
N GLN A 5 -15.90 -4.80 -18.50
CA GLN A 5 -15.30 -3.50 -18.25
C GLN A 5 -15.91 -2.41 -19.14
N LYS A 6 -16.18 -2.71 -20.43
CA LYS A 6 -16.88 -1.79 -21.33
C LYS A 6 -18.28 -1.51 -20.84
N MET A 7 -19.03 -2.53 -20.43
CA MET A 7 -20.36 -2.38 -19.85
C MET A 7 -20.33 -1.43 -18.63
N ALA A 8 -19.43 -1.68 -17.68
CA ALA A 8 -19.28 -0.80 -16.52
C ALA A 8 -18.89 0.63 -16.92
N PHE A 9 -17.95 0.78 -17.85
CA PHE A 9 -17.51 2.07 -18.37
C PHE A 9 -18.66 2.84 -19.04
N THR A 10 -19.47 2.17 -19.87
CA THR A 10 -20.60 2.79 -20.57
C THR A 10 -21.68 3.25 -19.60
N ILE A 11 -22.02 2.45 -18.58
CA ILE A 11 -22.98 2.85 -17.53
C ILE A 11 -22.49 4.14 -16.84
N LEU A 12 -21.23 4.16 -16.41
CA LEU A 12 -20.64 5.31 -15.72
C LEU A 12 -20.56 6.54 -16.64
N SER A 13 -20.05 6.37 -17.87
CA SER A 13 -19.90 7.45 -18.83
C SER A 13 -21.25 8.06 -19.20
N ASN A 14 -22.28 7.25 -19.45
CA ASN A 14 -23.61 7.74 -19.82
C ASN A 14 -24.21 8.57 -18.68
N HIS A 15 -24.06 8.08 -17.44
CA HIS A 15 -24.55 8.79 -16.26
C HIS A 15 -23.82 10.12 -16.04
N LEU A 16 -22.49 10.14 -16.19
CA LEU A 16 -21.67 11.35 -16.02
C LEU A 16 -21.92 12.41 -17.11
N THR A 17 -22.26 12.00 -18.33
CA THR A 17 -22.56 12.92 -19.43
C THR A 17 -24.03 13.32 -19.51
N GLY A 18 -24.89 12.81 -18.61
CA GLY A 18 -26.33 13.06 -18.67
C GLY A 18 -27.03 12.38 -19.84
N ASN A 19 -26.39 11.39 -20.48
CA ASN A 19 -26.96 10.58 -21.56
C ASN A 19 -27.78 9.41 -20.98
N VAL A 20 -28.68 9.75 -20.06
CA VAL A 20 -29.60 8.83 -19.40
C VAL A 20 -31.01 9.40 -19.53
N PRO A 21 -32.06 8.56 -19.66
CA PRO A 21 -33.44 9.02 -19.67
C PRO A 21 -33.75 9.90 -18.46
N ASP A 22 -34.67 10.85 -18.59
CA ASP A 22 -35.05 11.77 -17.50
C ASP A 22 -35.52 11.02 -16.23
N GLU A 23 -36.15 9.86 -16.40
CA GLU A 23 -36.59 8.97 -15.32
C GLU A 23 -35.43 8.31 -14.55
N GLU A 24 -34.23 8.28 -15.12
CA GLU A 24 -33.01 7.68 -14.55
C GLU A 24 -31.99 8.73 -14.07
N LYS A 25 -32.33 10.02 -14.06
CA LYS A 25 -31.48 11.12 -13.56
C LYS A 25 -31.24 11.11 -12.05
N ARG A 26 -31.59 10.02 -11.36
CA ARG A 26 -31.26 9.81 -9.94
C ARG A 26 -29.75 9.50 -9.76
N PRO A 27 -29.14 9.84 -8.62
CA PRO A 27 -27.73 9.51 -8.37
C PRO A 27 -27.44 8.02 -8.58
N LEU A 28 -26.44 7.71 -9.41
CA LEU A 28 -26.03 6.33 -9.68
C LEU A 28 -25.29 5.76 -8.47
N LEU A 29 -25.85 4.70 -7.88
CA LEU A 29 -25.19 3.89 -6.85
C LEU A 29 -24.80 2.54 -7.45
N MET A 30 -23.51 2.39 -7.75
CA MET A 30 -22.98 1.24 -8.50
C MET A 30 -21.90 0.47 -7.72
N ILE A 31 -21.90 -0.86 -7.83
CA ILE A 31 -20.81 -1.72 -7.39
C ILE A 31 -20.13 -2.35 -8.61
N VAL A 32 -18.80 -2.21 -8.68
CA VAL A 32 -17.96 -2.96 -9.62
C VAL A 32 -17.06 -3.91 -8.84
N THR A 33 -17.36 -5.21 -8.90
CA THR A 33 -16.62 -6.24 -8.17
C THR A 33 -16.01 -7.29 -9.09
N GLY A 34 -15.13 -8.13 -8.56
CA GLY A 34 -14.44 -9.21 -9.28
C GLY A 34 -13.21 -9.67 -8.51
N SER A 35 -12.66 -10.84 -8.85
CA SER A 35 -11.44 -11.37 -8.22
C SER A 35 -10.23 -10.44 -8.39
N GLY A 36 -9.19 -10.65 -7.60
CA GLY A 36 -7.88 -10.02 -7.83
C GLY A 36 -7.41 -10.28 -9.25
N GLY A 37 -7.08 -9.22 -10.00
CA GLY A 37 -6.56 -9.32 -11.37
C GLY A 37 -7.58 -9.15 -12.50
N THR A 38 -8.88 -8.96 -12.23
CA THR A 38 -9.90 -8.72 -13.29
C THR A 38 -9.90 -7.33 -13.93
N GLY A 39 -8.90 -6.49 -13.63
CA GLY A 39 -8.76 -5.17 -14.26
C GLY A 39 -9.63 -4.04 -13.68
N LYS A 40 -10.11 -4.16 -12.44
CA LYS A 40 -10.83 -3.06 -11.74
C LYS A 40 -10.07 -1.73 -11.77
N THR A 41 -8.78 -1.74 -11.45
CA THR A 41 -7.92 -0.54 -11.49
C THR A 41 -7.82 0.02 -12.91
N LYS A 42 -7.73 -0.85 -13.93
CA LYS A 42 -7.68 -0.42 -15.34
C LYS A 42 -8.97 0.31 -15.75
N LEU A 43 -10.13 -0.17 -15.32
CA LEU A 43 -11.41 0.51 -15.53
C LEU A 43 -11.39 1.94 -14.95
N ILE A 44 -10.96 2.09 -13.70
CA ILE A 44 -10.88 3.40 -13.02
C ILE A 44 -9.92 4.34 -13.76
N SER A 45 -8.73 3.85 -14.13
CA SER A 45 -7.75 4.65 -14.87
C SER A 45 -8.27 5.07 -16.25
N THR A 46 -9.00 4.18 -16.96
CA THR A 46 -9.59 4.51 -18.26
C THR A 46 -10.71 5.54 -18.14
N LEU A 47 -11.57 5.44 -17.12
CA LEU A 47 -12.59 6.46 -16.84
C LEU A 47 -11.97 7.81 -16.50
N ALA A 48 -10.93 7.84 -15.67
CA ALA A 48 -10.22 9.06 -15.33
C ALA A 48 -9.59 9.72 -16.56
N ALA A 49 -8.94 8.93 -17.43
CA ALA A 49 -8.34 9.44 -18.67
C ALA A 49 -9.41 10.02 -19.63
N ASP A 50 -10.56 9.36 -19.77
CA ASP A 50 -11.68 9.86 -20.56
C ASP A 50 -12.19 11.21 -20.03
N LEU A 51 -12.46 11.33 -18.73
CA LEU A 51 -12.89 12.58 -18.10
C LEU A 51 -11.83 13.68 -18.19
N GLN A 52 -10.55 13.33 -18.08
CA GLN A 52 -9.45 14.28 -18.26
C GLN A 52 -9.43 14.85 -19.68
N SER A 53 -9.62 13.99 -20.69
CA SER A 53 -9.69 14.42 -22.09
C SER A 53 -10.86 15.38 -22.37
N ARG A 54 -11.91 15.32 -21.53
CA ARG A 54 -13.08 16.20 -21.56
C ARG A 54 -12.97 17.43 -20.65
N GLY A 55 -11.86 17.60 -19.93
CA GLY A 55 -11.67 18.68 -18.95
C GLY A 55 -12.52 18.55 -17.68
N GLN A 56 -13.05 17.35 -17.41
CA GLN A 56 -14.01 17.09 -16.33
C GLN A 56 -13.42 16.25 -15.19
N LEU A 57 -12.10 16.03 -15.13
CA LEU A 57 -11.48 15.19 -14.10
C LEU A 57 -11.78 15.68 -12.66
N SER A 58 -11.98 16.99 -12.47
CA SER A 58 -12.33 17.60 -11.18
C SER A 58 -13.76 17.31 -10.71
N SER A 59 -14.64 16.76 -11.57
CA SER A 59 -16.00 16.38 -11.20
C SER A 59 -16.10 15.08 -10.41
N ILE A 60 -14.99 14.33 -10.30
CA ILE A 60 -14.96 13.04 -9.60
C ILE A 60 -13.98 13.03 -8.42
N ALA A 61 -14.38 12.35 -7.35
CA ALA A 61 -13.51 12.02 -6.22
C ALA A 61 -13.09 10.55 -6.30
N ARG A 62 -11.81 10.30 -6.56
CA ARG A 62 -11.23 8.95 -6.55
C ARG A 62 -10.65 8.68 -5.17
N THR A 63 -11.22 7.70 -4.47
CA THR A 63 -10.79 7.37 -3.10
C THR A 63 -10.49 5.90 -2.92
N ALA A 64 -9.58 5.58 -1.99
CA ALA A 64 -9.29 4.20 -1.60
C ALA A 64 -9.12 4.05 -0.08
N THR A 65 -9.09 2.81 0.40
CA THR A 65 -8.95 2.49 1.84
C THR A 65 -7.50 2.60 2.33
N THR A 66 -6.51 2.51 1.44
CA THR A 66 -5.07 2.60 1.76
C THR A 66 -4.34 3.55 0.81
N GLY A 67 -3.17 4.06 1.22
CA GLY A 67 -2.35 4.98 0.42
C GLY A 67 -1.99 4.40 -0.95
N VAL A 68 -1.47 3.18 -1.01
CA VAL A 68 -1.09 2.50 -2.28
C VAL A 68 -2.26 2.40 -3.21
N ALA A 69 -3.40 1.93 -2.69
CA ALA A 69 -4.59 1.76 -3.49
C ALA A 69 -5.07 3.11 -4.03
N SER A 70 -4.90 4.21 -3.27
CA SER A 70 -5.21 5.55 -3.76
C SER A 70 -4.25 6.04 -4.85
N CYS A 71 -2.94 5.79 -4.75
CA CYS A 71 -1.99 6.13 -5.81
C CYS A 71 -2.26 5.34 -7.09
N LEU A 72 -2.60 4.05 -7.00
CA LEU A 72 -2.93 3.22 -8.16
C LEU A 72 -4.11 3.76 -8.99
N ILE A 73 -4.99 4.56 -8.36
CA ILE A 73 -6.12 5.21 -9.02
C ILE A 73 -5.91 6.71 -9.21
N GLY A 74 -4.75 7.26 -8.87
CA GLY A 74 -4.44 8.70 -8.92
C GLY A 74 -5.37 9.55 -8.03
N GLY A 75 -5.74 9.02 -6.86
CA GLY A 75 -6.67 9.62 -5.91
C GLY A 75 -6.06 9.83 -4.53
N SER A 76 -6.91 9.96 -3.51
CA SER A 76 -6.49 10.08 -2.10
C SER A 76 -7.17 9.02 -1.22
N THR A 77 -6.73 8.89 0.03
CA THR A 77 -7.45 8.00 0.96
C THR A 77 -8.82 8.59 1.30
N LEU A 78 -9.81 7.73 1.54
CA LEU A 78 -11.16 8.20 1.91
C LEU A 78 -11.12 9.14 3.12
N HIS A 79 -10.29 8.85 4.12
CA HIS A 79 -10.11 9.68 5.31
C HIS A 79 -9.56 11.08 4.96
N SER A 80 -8.57 11.16 4.07
CA SER A 80 -7.97 12.42 3.63
C SER A 80 -8.92 13.25 2.77
N TRP A 81 -9.65 12.60 1.86
CA TRP A 81 -10.62 13.28 0.99
C TRP A 81 -11.82 13.82 1.76
N ALA A 82 -12.40 12.98 2.61
CA ALA A 82 -13.65 13.30 3.27
C ALA A 82 -13.47 14.30 4.42
N GLY A 83 -12.24 14.51 4.92
CA GLY A 83 -11.89 15.53 5.91
C GLY A 83 -12.82 15.54 7.12
N ILE A 84 -13.33 14.38 7.55
CA ILE A 84 -14.61 14.25 8.28
C ILE A 84 -14.55 14.84 9.71
N PRO A 85 -15.25 15.95 10.02
CA PRO A 85 -15.91 16.12 11.30
C PRO A 85 -17.23 15.34 11.31
N ALA A 86 -17.51 14.62 12.41
CA ALA A 86 -18.72 13.81 12.54
C ALA A 86 -19.99 14.68 12.59
N ARG A 87 -20.65 14.92 11.46
CA ARG A 87 -22.05 15.37 11.40
C ARG A 87 -22.95 14.26 10.85
N LYS A 88 -24.11 14.09 11.48
CA LYS A 88 -25.18 13.23 10.97
C LYS A 88 -25.79 13.90 9.73
N LEU A 89 -25.56 13.31 8.56
CA LEU A 89 -26.33 13.63 7.35
C LEU A 89 -27.55 12.71 7.29
N SER A 90 -28.70 13.25 6.89
CA SER A 90 -29.98 12.53 6.76
C SER A 90 -30.11 11.75 5.45
N ASN A 91 -29.28 12.07 4.43
CA ASN A 91 -29.28 11.41 3.13
C ASN A 91 -27.93 10.71 2.87
N PRO A 92 -27.90 9.40 2.52
CA PRO A 92 -26.67 8.72 2.14
C PRO A 92 -25.98 9.44 0.99
N PHE A 93 -24.68 9.75 1.16
CA PHE A 93 -23.84 10.41 0.16
C PHE A 93 -24.31 11.78 -0.35
N ALA A 94 -25.30 12.43 0.28
CA ALA A 94 -25.78 13.77 -0.11
C ALA A 94 -26.09 13.91 -1.61
N ASP A 95 -26.78 12.91 -2.18
CA ASP A 95 -27.15 12.83 -3.61
C ASP A 95 -25.97 12.71 -4.59
N LEU A 96 -24.78 12.31 -4.09
CA LEU A 96 -23.64 12.00 -4.95
C LEU A 96 -23.78 10.61 -5.59
N SER A 97 -23.61 10.56 -6.92
CA SER A 97 -23.37 9.31 -7.63
C SER A 97 -22.08 8.67 -7.13
N SER A 98 -22.16 7.41 -6.71
CA SER A 98 -21.09 6.70 -6.02
C SER A 98 -20.84 5.33 -6.65
N MET A 99 -19.57 5.03 -6.91
CA MET A 99 -19.14 3.71 -7.35
C MET A 99 -18.25 3.06 -6.27
N LEU A 100 -18.67 1.90 -5.77
CA LEU A 100 -17.84 1.06 -4.91
C LEU A 100 -17.12 0.02 -5.75
N THR A 101 -15.83 -0.18 -5.50
CA THR A 101 -15.06 -1.22 -6.19
C THR A 101 -14.13 -1.96 -5.26
N GLY A 102 -14.03 -3.27 -5.46
CA GLY A 102 -13.24 -4.14 -4.60
C GLY A 102 -13.55 -5.61 -4.81
N ASP A 103 -12.88 -6.45 -4.02
CA ASP A 103 -13.15 -7.88 -3.93
C ASP A 103 -13.51 -8.21 -2.48
N PHE A 104 -14.77 -8.52 -2.23
CA PHE A 104 -15.27 -8.79 -0.88
C PHE A 104 -14.75 -10.10 -0.26
N HIS A 105 -14.04 -10.92 -1.05
CA HIS A 105 -13.35 -12.12 -0.56
C HIS A 105 -11.90 -11.83 -0.10
N GLN A 106 -11.47 -10.56 -0.14
CA GLN A 106 -10.19 -10.13 0.42
C GLN A 106 -10.30 -9.83 1.93
N PHE A 107 -9.23 -9.28 2.52
CA PHE A 107 -9.15 -9.08 3.96
C PHE A 107 -10.30 -8.21 4.51
N PRO A 108 -10.89 -8.60 5.65
CA PRO A 108 -11.85 -7.76 6.35
C PRO A 108 -11.16 -6.52 6.93
N PRO A 109 -11.94 -5.50 7.34
CA PRO A 109 -11.41 -4.33 8.04
C PRO A 109 -10.53 -4.72 9.25
N VAL A 110 -9.33 -4.13 9.32
CA VAL A 110 -8.34 -4.40 10.36
C VAL A 110 -8.89 -4.02 11.74
N ALA A 111 -8.66 -4.89 12.74
CA ALA A 111 -9.03 -4.70 14.15
C ALA A 111 -10.52 -4.43 14.43
N GLN A 112 -11.39 -4.48 13.41
CA GLN A 112 -12.82 -4.19 13.52
C GLN A 112 -13.65 -5.30 12.88
N LEU A 113 -13.30 -6.57 13.16
CA LEU A 113 -14.03 -7.75 12.66
C LEU A 113 -15.53 -7.69 12.98
N LYS A 114 -15.89 -7.08 14.12
CA LYS A 114 -17.29 -6.87 14.53
C LYS A 114 -18.07 -5.92 13.62
N LYS A 115 -17.39 -5.08 12.85
CA LYS A 115 -17.97 -4.06 11.94
C LYS A 115 -17.84 -4.43 10.46
N ALA A 116 -17.29 -5.61 10.15
CA ALA A 116 -17.27 -6.09 8.78
C ALA A 116 -18.70 -6.36 8.29
N LEU A 117 -18.96 -6.17 7.00
CA LEU A 117 -20.27 -6.44 6.39
C LEU A 117 -20.74 -7.88 6.68
N PHE A 118 -19.80 -8.83 6.75
CA PHE A 118 -20.03 -10.25 7.04
C PHE A 118 -19.61 -10.64 8.47
N SER A 119 -19.84 -9.75 9.44
CA SER A 119 -19.59 -10.03 10.85
C SER A 119 -20.51 -11.13 11.38
N ARG A 120 -19.96 -12.06 12.18
CA ARG A 120 -20.75 -13.05 12.94
C ARG A 120 -21.35 -12.50 14.23
N TYR A 121 -21.04 -11.25 14.57
CA TYR A 121 -21.56 -10.58 15.75
C TYR A 121 -22.86 -9.85 15.42
N PRO A 122 -23.78 -9.71 16.39
CA PRO A 122 -25.02 -8.96 16.18
C PRO A 122 -24.71 -7.54 15.71
N PRO A 123 -25.41 -7.03 14.69
CA PRO A 123 -25.18 -5.68 14.18
C PRO A 123 -25.55 -4.66 15.26
N ASN A 124 -24.77 -3.59 15.35
CA ASN A 124 -25.21 -2.39 16.06
C ASN A 124 -25.91 -1.44 15.08
N THR A 125 -26.49 -0.35 15.59
CA THR A 125 -27.22 0.64 14.77
C THR A 125 -26.40 1.20 13.60
N LEU A 126 -25.08 1.34 13.76
CA LEU A 126 -24.20 1.78 12.66
C LEU A 126 -24.03 0.70 11.59
N CYS A 127 -23.99 -0.57 11.98
CA CYS A 127 -23.94 -1.70 11.04
C CYS A 127 -25.26 -1.81 10.27
N GLU A 128 -26.39 -1.63 10.95
CA GLU A 128 -27.72 -1.61 10.31
C GLU A 128 -27.84 -0.47 9.30
N LEU A 129 -27.42 0.74 9.68
CA LEU A 129 -27.37 1.88 8.76
C LEU A 129 -26.42 1.62 7.58
N GLY A 130 -25.23 1.09 7.84
CA GLY A 130 -24.26 0.76 6.80
C GLY A 130 -24.80 -0.28 5.81
N ARG A 131 -25.50 -1.30 6.32
CA ARG A 131 -26.20 -2.29 5.49
C ARG A 131 -27.30 -1.65 4.67
N PHE A 132 -28.16 -0.84 5.27
CA PHE A 132 -29.22 -0.12 4.58
C PHE A 132 -28.67 0.74 3.42
N ILE A 133 -27.56 1.44 3.65
CA ILE A 133 -26.88 2.22 2.60
C ILE A 133 -26.32 1.31 1.51
N PHE A 134 -25.68 0.20 1.89
CA PHE A 134 -25.09 -0.76 0.96
C PHE A 134 -26.16 -1.42 0.06
N GLU A 135 -27.33 -1.74 0.60
CA GLU A 135 -28.45 -2.32 -0.15
C GLU A 135 -29.07 -1.35 -1.16
N ARG A 136 -28.77 -0.03 -1.10
CA ARG A 136 -29.17 0.94 -2.14
C ARG A 136 -28.31 0.92 -3.39
N PHE A 137 -27.21 0.18 -3.40
CA PHE A 137 -26.40 -0.03 -4.59
C PHE A 137 -27.05 -1.09 -5.50
N GLU A 138 -28.04 -0.66 -6.26
CA GLU A 138 -28.86 -1.54 -7.12
C GLU A 138 -28.13 -1.98 -8.40
N THR A 139 -27.18 -1.16 -8.89
CA THR A 139 -26.43 -1.50 -10.12
C THR A 139 -25.15 -2.24 -9.77
N VAL A 140 -25.06 -3.52 -10.11
CA VAL A 140 -23.88 -4.35 -9.80
C VAL A 140 -23.30 -4.96 -11.07
N VAL A 141 -22.04 -4.64 -11.37
CA VAL A 141 -21.26 -5.26 -12.45
C VAL A 141 -20.17 -6.14 -11.85
N VAL A 142 -20.14 -7.41 -12.26
CA VAL A 142 -19.16 -8.39 -11.83
C VAL A 142 -18.20 -8.67 -12.98
N LEU A 143 -16.94 -8.26 -12.82
CA LEU A 143 -15.85 -8.56 -13.76
C LEU A 143 -15.40 -10.01 -13.55
N LYS A 144 -15.50 -10.85 -14.58
CA LYS A 144 -15.24 -12.29 -14.47
C LYS A 144 -13.91 -12.68 -15.10
N GLN A 145 -13.53 -12.03 -16.20
CA GLN A 145 -12.30 -12.39 -16.91
C GLN A 145 -11.06 -12.07 -16.06
N GLN A 146 -10.21 -13.07 -15.86
CA GLN A 146 -8.91 -12.91 -15.25
C GLN A 146 -7.92 -12.30 -16.25
N MET A 147 -7.25 -11.21 -15.87
CA MET A 147 -6.29 -10.50 -16.72
C MET A 147 -4.85 -10.59 -16.19
N ARG A 148 -4.66 -11.03 -14.94
CA ARG A 148 -3.34 -11.12 -14.28
C ARG A 148 -2.73 -12.51 -14.37
N ILE A 149 -3.56 -13.54 -14.21
CA ILE A 149 -3.12 -14.94 -14.23
C ILE A 149 -3.38 -15.47 -15.62
N VAL A 150 -2.32 -15.90 -16.29
CA VAL A 150 -2.39 -16.48 -17.64
C VAL A 150 -2.44 -18.01 -17.59
N ASP A 151 -1.89 -18.60 -16.54
CA ASP A 151 -1.90 -20.05 -16.33
C ASP A 151 -3.29 -20.53 -15.89
N GLU A 152 -3.91 -21.36 -16.73
CA GLU A 152 -5.26 -21.89 -16.51
C GLU A 152 -5.37 -22.74 -15.24
N THR A 153 -4.31 -23.49 -14.89
CA THR A 153 -4.29 -24.34 -13.69
C THR A 153 -4.35 -23.46 -12.45
N TRP A 154 -3.52 -22.42 -12.41
CA TRP A 154 -3.50 -21.47 -11.30
C TRP A 154 -4.77 -20.63 -11.21
N ASP A 155 -5.37 -20.25 -12.34
CA ASP A 155 -6.64 -19.51 -12.33
C ASP A 155 -7.76 -20.33 -11.68
N VAL A 156 -7.87 -21.62 -12.01
CA VAL A 156 -8.85 -22.54 -11.41
C VAL A 156 -8.59 -22.71 -9.91
N ILE A 157 -7.34 -22.95 -9.51
CA ILE A 157 -6.95 -23.12 -8.09
C ILE A 157 -7.30 -21.86 -7.30
N LEU A 158 -6.92 -20.68 -7.80
CA LEU A 158 -7.11 -19.41 -7.09
C LEU A 158 -8.59 -18.99 -7.05
N THR A 159 -9.36 -19.31 -8.09
CA THR A 159 -10.82 -19.11 -8.11
C THR A 159 -11.51 -19.94 -7.02
N ARG A 160 -11.13 -21.22 -6.87
CA ARG A 160 -11.65 -22.07 -5.79
C ARG A 160 -11.17 -21.61 -4.42
N ALA A 161 -9.91 -21.21 -4.29
CA ALA A 161 -9.36 -20.69 -3.04
C ALA A 161 -10.11 -19.45 -2.56
N ARG A 162 -10.45 -18.53 -3.48
CA ARG A 162 -11.24 -17.33 -3.19
C ARG A 162 -12.58 -17.64 -2.52
N CYS A 163 -13.23 -18.74 -2.90
CA CYS A 163 -14.53 -19.14 -2.37
C CYS A 163 -14.45 -20.22 -1.28
N GLY A 164 -13.24 -20.63 -0.86
CA GLY A 164 -13.06 -21.70 0.12
C GLY A 164 -13.43 -23.10 -0.40
N GLN A 165 -13.34 -23.33 -1.71
CA GLN A 165 -13.74 -24.57 -2.40
C GLN A 165 -12.54 -25.37 -2.94
N CYS A 166 -11.36 -25.22 -2.35
CA CYS A 166 -10.17 -25.97 -2.77
C CYS A 166 -10.39 -27.48 -2.64
N THR A 167 -10.07 -28.21 -3.70
CA THR A 167 -10.05 -29.67 -3.71
C THR A 167 -8.74 -30.21 -3.14
N ALA A 168 -8.71 -31.51 -2.84
CA ALA A 168 -7.46 -32.18 -2.44
C ALA A 168 -6.35 -32.06 -3.50
N SER A 169 -6.72 -32.06 -4.78
CA SER A 169 -5.79 -31.84 -5.89
C SER A 169 -5.20 -30.42 -5.87
N ASP A 170 -6.04 -29.41 -5.63
CA ASP A 170 -5.59 -28.01 -5.55
C ASP A 170 -4.57 -27.83 -4.41
N ILE A 171 -4.87 -28.41 -3.24
CA ILE A 171 -3.97 -28.39 -2.08
C ILE A 171 -2.66 -29.13 -2.39
N ALA A 172 -2.72 -30.27 -3.07
CA ALA A 172 -1.52 -31.01 -3.47
C ALA A 172 -0.61 -30.19 -4.40
N GLN A 173 -1.19 -29.47 -5.37
CA GLN A 173 -0.42 -28.58 -6.25
C GLN A 173 0.21 -27.41 -5.47
N ILE A 174 -0.54 -26.74 -4.60
CA ILE A 174 -0.01 -25.65 -3.76
C ILE A 174 1.13 -26.16 -2.87
N ARG A 175 1.01 -27.37 -2.32
CA ARG A 175 2.04 -27.96 -1.45
C ARG A 175 3.36 -28.22 -2.19
N LYS A 176 3.37 -28.35 -3.51
CA LYS A 176 4.62 -28.46 -4.28
C LYS A 176 5.42 -27.16 -4.25
N LEU A 177 4.82 -26.01 -3.93
CA LEU A 177 5.54 -24.75 -3.76
C LEU A 177 6.26 -24.61 -2.41
N VAL A 178 6.05 -25.56 -1.48
CA VAL A 178 6.71 -25.55 -0.17
C VAL A 178 8.13 -26.07 -0.34
N LEU A 179 9.14 -25.25 -0.01
CA LEU A 179 10.55 -25.55 -0.25
C LEU A 179 11.07 -26.87 0.35
N VAL A 180 10.44 -27.36 1.43
CA VAL A 180 10.80 -28.64 2.07
C VAL A 180 10.11 -29.85 1.43
N ASN A 181 9.23 -29.63 0.46
CA ASN A 181 8.55 -30.71 -0.25
C ASN A 181 9.51 -31.33 -1.28
N PRO A 182 9.68 -32.67 -1.33
CA PRO A 182 10.52 -33.33 -2.33
C PRO A 182 10.12 -33.06 -3.79
N GLN A 183 8.86 -32.72 -4.03
CA GLN A 183 8.33 -32.38 -5.36
C GLN A 183 8.44 -30.88 -5.69
N CYS A 184 9.08 -30.09 -4.83
CA CYS A 184 9.29 -28.67 -5.07
C CYS A 184 10.41 -28.47 -6.08
N GLU A 185 10.11 -27.78 -7.18
CA GLU A 185 11.11 -27.18 -8.05
C GLU A 185 11.71 -25.97 -7.32
N VAL A 186 12.74 -26.22 -6.51
CA VAL A 186 13.36 -25.21 -5.66
C VAL A 186 13.95 -24.09 -6.54
N PRO A 187 13.50 -22.83 -6.38
CA PRO A 187 14.06 -21.74 -7.15
C PRO A 187 15.53 -21.46 -6.81
N ASN A 188 16.29 -21.00 -7.81
CA ASN A 188 17.63 -20.49 -7.57
C ASN A 188 17.57 -19.06 -6.99
N PHE A 189 17.67 -18.93 -5.67
CA PHE A 189 17.62 -17.63 -4.96
C PHE A 189 18.83 -16.70 -5.18
N TYR A 190 19.76 -17.08 -6.06
CA TYR A 190 20.91 -16.28 -6.45
C TYR A 190 20.81 -15.71 -7.87
N GLU A 191 19.76 -16.07 -8.61
CA GLU A 191 19.51 -15.59 -9.97
C GLU A 191 18.19 -14.82 -10.05
N ASP A 192 18.09 -13.91 -11.02
CA ASP A 192 16.83 -13.22 -11.30
C ASP A 192 15.78 -14.21 -11.83
N PRO A 193 14.50 -14.03 -11.48
CA PRO A 193 13.93 -12.94 -10.68
C PRO A 193 14.06 -13.15 -9.15
N TRP A 194 14.54 -14.30 -8.69
CA TRP A 194 14.52 -14.73 -7.29
C TRP A 194 15.48 -13.97 -6.38
N THR A 195 16.53 -13.36 -6.92
CA THR A 195 17.42 -12.45 -6.17
C THR A 195 16.69 -11.22 -5.63
N ASN A 196 15.60 -10.81 -6.27
CA ASN A 196 14.91 -9.54 -6.04
C ASN A 196 13.46 -9.70 -5.54
N VAL A 197 13.07 -10.90 -5.12
CA VAL A 197 11.68 -11.19 -4.71
C VAL A 197 11.29 -10.46 -3.43
N VAL A 198 10.00 -10.18 -3.34
CA VAL A 198 9.38 -9.62 -2.14
C VAL A 198 8.91 -10.76 -1.25
N LEU A 199 9.35 -10.77 0.00
CA LEU A 199 8.88 -11.74 0.99
C LEU A 199 7.63 -11.23 1.72
N ILE A 200 6.61 -12.08 1.82
CA ILE A 200 5.34 -11.76 2.50
C ILE A 200 5.22 -12.62 3.75
N THR A 201 4.95 -11.99 4.89
CA THR A 201 4.76 -12.67 6.18
C THR A 201 3.65 -12.03 7.00
N PRO A 202 2.84 -12.82 7.73
CA PRO A 202 1.77 -12.28 8.57
C PRO A 202 2.29 -11.58 9.84
N ARG A 203 3.59 -11.68 10.16
CA ARG A 203 4.17 -11.17 11.41
C ARG A 203 5.18 -10.06 11.15
N ASN A 204 4.90 -8.87 11.70
CA ASN A 204 5.80 -7.72 11.64
C ASN A 204 7.21 -8.02 12.17
N CYS A 205 7.34 -8.82 13.24
CA CYS A 205 8.64 -9.18 13.79
C CYS A 205 9.48 -10.04 12.83
N VAL A 206 8.86 -10.91 12.05
CA VAL A 206 9.53 -11.73 11.03
C VAL A 206 9.96 -10.83 9.86
N ARG A 207 9.04 -9.97 9.39
CA ARG A 207 9.34 -8.97 8.34
C ARG A 207 10.55 -8.12 8.72
N SER A 208 10.59 -7.57 9.94
CA SER A 208 11.72 -6.75 10.40
C SER A 208 13.04 -7.52 10.40
N ARG A 209 13.04 -8.80 10.80
CA ARG A 209 14.25 -9.65 10.77
C ARG A 209 14.71 -9.95 9.34
N TRP A 210 13.79 -10.24 8.43
CA TRP A 210 14.11 -10.48 7.02
C TRP A 210 14.65 -9.21 6.35
N ASN A 211 14.04 -8.06 6.61
CA ASN A 211 14.54 -6.76 6.15
C ASN A 211 15.98 -6.49 6.61
N ILE A 212 16.29 -6.75 7.89
CA ILE A 212 17.65 -6.61 8.44
C ILE A 212 18.63 -7.60 7.79
N ALA A 213 18.21 -8.85 7.58
CA ALA A 213 19.07 -9.83 6.92
C ALA A 213 19.35 -9.45 5.46
N SER A 214 18.33 -8.94 4.75
CA SER A 214 18.45 -8.50 3.36
C SER A 214 19.37 -7.29 3.21
N ILE A 215 19.25 -6.28 4.08
CA ILE A 215 20.13 -5.11 4.02
C ILE A 215 21.58 -5.47 4.36
N HIS A 216 21.81 -6.41 5.28
CA HIS A 216 23.17 -6.93 5.53
C HIS A 216 23.74 -7.65 4.30
N LYS A 217 22.94 -8.49 3.63
CA LYS A 217 23.34 -9.14 2.36
C LYS A 217 23.69 -8.10 1.30
N HIS A 218 22.88 -7.05 1.17
CA HIS A 218 23.09 -5.95 0.24
C HIS A 218 24.37 -5.17 0.53
N CYS A 219 24.59 -4.73 1.77
CA CYS A 219 25.80 -4.00 2.17
C CYS A 219 27.06 -4.84 1.94
N LYS A 220 27.02 -6.14 2.26
CA LYS A 220 28.13 -7.05 2.03
C LYS A 220 28.45 -7.22 0.54
N ALA A 221 27.43 -7.35 -0.30
CA ALA A 221 27.61 -7.56 -1.73
C ALA A 221 28.04 -6.28 -2.47
N SER A 222 27.54 -5.12 -2.05
CA SER A 222 27.80 -3.84 -2.71
C SER A 222 28.97 -3.05 -2.12
N GLY A 223 29.43 -3.40 -0.91
CA GLY A 223 30.43 -2.63 -0.16
C GLY A 223 29.90 -1.34 0.47
N HIS A 224 28.60 -1.04 0.33
CA HIS A 224 28.01 0.15 0.92
C HIS A 224 27.92 0.06 2.45
N ILE A 225 28.13 1.21 3.10
CA ILE A 225 28.05 1.37 4.55
C ILE A 225 26.58 1.37 4.99
N LEU A 226 26.33 0.73 6.13
CA LEU A 226 25.05 0.75 6.81
C LEU A 226 24.97 1.93 7.78
N TYR A 227 24.01 2.82 7.59
CA TYR A 227 23.77 3.95 8.49
C TYR A 227 22.65 3.58 9.48
N ILE A 228 22.91 3.77 10.77
CA ILE A 228 21.97 3.48 11.84
C ILE A 228 21.62 4.80 12.53
N ALA A 229 20.43 5.33 12.25
CA ALA A 229 19.89 6.51 12.91
C ALA A 229 19.00 6.06 14.09
N THR A 230 19.28 6.54 15.29
CA THR A 230 18.47 6.28 16.48
C THR A 230 17.47 7.41 16.67
N ALA A 231 16.23 7.09 17.05
CA ALA A 231 15.20 8.09 17.30
C ALA A 231 15.58 9.01 18.47
N GLU A 232 15.26 10.30 18.35
CA GLU A 232 15.38 11.28 19.42
C GLU A 232 14.05 11.39 20.18
N ASP A 233 13.98 10.77 21.35
CA ASP A 233 12.78 10.80 22.20
C ASP A 233 12.84 11.94 23.23
N THR A 234 11.80 12.79 23.24
CA THR A 234 11.64 13.87 24.23
C THR A 234 10.32 13.76 24.99
N ILE A 235 10.30 14.22 26.24
CA ILE A 235 9.10 14.37 27.07
C ILE A 235 9.02 15.83 27.49
N GLY A 236 8.04 16.59 27.00
CA GLY A 236 7.93 18.02 27.33
C GLY A 236 9.17 18.83 26.96
N ASN A 237 9.74 18.58 25.77
CA ASN A 237 10.96 19.20 25.23
C ASN A 237 12.25 18.94 26.01
N ARG A 238 12.26 18.04 27.00
CA ARG A 238 13.50 17.51 27.58
C ARG A 238 13.84 16.13 27.01
N PRO A 239 15.14 15.78 26.90
CA PRO A 239 15.55 14.42 26.58
C PRO A 239 15.02 13.41 27.60
N THR A 240 14.73 12.20 27.10
CA THR A 240 14.37 11.05 27.93
C THR A 240 15.58 10.50 28.69
N THR A 241 15.36 10.06 29.93
CA THR A 241 16.35 9.30 30.72
C THR A 241 16.46 7.85 30.22
N ASN A 242 17.53 7.14 30.59
CA ASN A 242 17.72 5.73 30.20
C ASN A 242 16.57 4.81 30.68
N VAL A 243 15.99 5.09 31.86
CA VAL A 243 14.85 4.33 32.39
C VAL A 243 13.59 4.59 31.55
N GLU A 244 13.33 5.85 31.21
CA GLU A 244 12.21 6.23 30.35
C GLU A 244 12.36 5.64 28.94
N ARG A 245 13.56 5.67 28.37
CA ARG A 245 13.86 5.01 27.08
C ARG A 245 13.61 3.51 27.11
N LEU A 246 13.99 2.83 28.20
CA LEU A 246 13.73 1.40 28.36
C LEU A 246 12.22 1.10 28.46
N GLN A 247 11.46 1.95 29.13
CA GLN A 247 10.00 1.84 29.20
C GLN A 247 9.34 2.10 27.83
N LEU A 248 9.82 3.09 27.08
CA LEU A 248 9.39 3.37 25.71
C LEU A 248 9.70 2.19 24.77
N ALA A 249 10.90 1.62 24.86
CA ALA A 249 11.29 0.45 24.06
C ALA A 249 10.44 -0.80 24.32
N ARG A 250 9.77 -0.88 25.48
CA ARG A 250 8.81 -1.94 25.83
C ARG A 250 7.36 -1.60 25.49
N SER A 251 7.10 -0.36 25.09
CA SER A 251 5.76 0.10 24.75
C SER A 251 5.39 -0.28 23.31
N PRO A 252 4.09 -0.49 23.01
CA PRO A 252 3.63 -0.64 21.63
C PRO A 252 3.98 0.60 20.81
N THR A 253 4.42 0.41 19.56
CA THR A 253 4.78 1.50 18.63
C THR A 253 3.63 2.47 18.35
N GLU A 254 2.38 2.04 18.55
CA GLU A 254 1.19 2.89 18.45
C GLU A 254 1.25 4.09 19.42
N LYS A 255 1.95 3.95 20.54
CA LYS A 255 2.15 5.03 21.52
C LYS A 255 3.29 5.98 21.16
N THR A 256 4.09 5.64 20.15
CA THR A 256 5.25 6.42 19.68
C THR A 256 5.03 6.92 18.25
N GLY A 257 3.78 7.17 17.85
CA GLY A 257 3.44 7.63 16.50
C GLY A 257 3.75 6.60 15.40
N ASN A 258 3.90 5.32 15.76
CA ASN A 258 4.40 4.25 14.88
C ASN A 258 5.82 4.48 14.33
N LEU A 259 6.59 5.35 14.96
CA LEU A 259 7.99 5.57 14.62
C LEU A 259 8.86 4.44 15.18
N SER A 260 9.83 4.00 14.38
CA SER A 260 10.81 3.00 14.80
C SER A 260 11.87 3.66 15.68
N MET A 261 12.27 2.98 16.77
CA MET A 261 13.38 3.41 17.63
C MET A 261 14.71 3.55 16.88
N LYS A 262 14.86 2.78 15.79
CA LYS A 262 16.03 2.84 14.90
C LYS A 262 15.58 2.73 13.46
N VAL A 263 16.16 3.57 12.60
CA VAL A 263 16.03 3.49 11.16
C VAL A 263 17.38 3.10 10.60
N VAL A 264 17.39 2.06 9.78
CA VAL A 264 18.59 1.54 9.14
C VAL A 264 18.52 1.87 7.65
N LEU A 265 19.58 2.47 7.12
CA LEU A 265 19.65 2.99 5.76
C LEU A 265 20.93 2.54 5.09
N ALA A 266 20.86 2.27 3.79
CA ALA A 266 22.03 2.03 2.95
C ALA A 266 21.76 2.54 1.54
N ILE A 267 22.80 2.97 0.83
CA ILE A 267 22.68 3.31 -0.60
C ILE A 267 22.31 2.04 -1.37
N GLY A 268 21.36 2.14 -2.29
CA GLY A 268 20.79 1.01 -3.05
C GLY A 268 19.69 0.23 -2.30
N MET A 269 19.32 0.66 -1.09
CA MET A 269 18.30 0.00 -0.29
C MET A 269 16.88 0.23 -0.85
N LYS A 270 16.05 -0.82 -0.95
CA LYS A 270 14.62 -0.73 -1.27
C LYS A 270 13.81 -0.29 -0.05
N ILE A 271 12.92 0.67 -0.26
CA ILE A 271 12.09 1.26 0.80
C ILE A 271 10.61 1.35 0.42
N MET A 272 9.79 1.42 1.45
CA MET A 272 8.39 1.83 1.43
C MET A 272 8.27 3.19 2.08
N ILE A 273 7.55 4.08 1.44
CA ILE A 273 6.98 5.24 2.13
C ILE A 273 5.81 4.75 2.97
N THR A 274 5.71 5.11 4.24
CA THR A 274 4.59 4.67 5.09
C THR A 274 3.55 5.73 5.36
N GLU A 275 3.76 6.94 4.84
CA GLU A 275 2.84 8.07 5.00
C GLU A 275 2.37 8.65 3.67
N ASN A 276 1.26 9.37 3.73
CA ASN A 276 0.70 10.10 2.60
C ASN A 276 1.39 11.46 2.52
N VAL A 277 2.54 11.52 1.85
CA VAL A 277 3.34 12.75 1.73
C VAL A 277 2.75 13.69 0.67
N ALA A 278 2.54 13.17 -0.54
CA ALA A 278 1.90 13.87 -1.64
C ALA A 278 1.11 12.86 -2.52
N PRO A 279 -0.11 12.46 -2.10
CA PRO A 279 -0.89 11.46 -2.82
C PRO A 279 -1.19 11.81 -4.28
N SER A 280 -1.39 13.12 -4.56
CA SER A 280 -1.65 13.65 -5.90
C SER A 280 -0.50 13.43 -6.88
N THR A 281 0.70 13.12 -6.40
CA THR A 281 1.90 12.87 -7.23
C THR A 281 2.46 11.45 -7.04
N ASN A 282 1.63 10.54 -6.53
CA ASN A 282 1.93 9.13 -6.24
C ASN A 282 2.97 8.88 -5.14
N LEU A 283 3.13 9.84 -4.23
CA LEU A 283 3.98 9.72 -3.05
C LEU A 283 3.11 9.45 -1.80
N ALA A 284 2.76 8.19 -1.58
CA ALA A 284 1.88 7.82 -0.46
C ALA A 284 2.31 6.53 0.25
N ASN A 285 1.55 6.18 1.29
CA ASN A 285 1.80 4.96 2.04
C ASN A 285 1.77 3.74 1.12
N GLY A 286 2.89 3.04 1.04
CA GLY A 286 3.21 1.87 0.24
C GLY A 286 3.77 2.15 -1.15
N SER A 287 4.04 3.42 -1.49
CA SER A 287 4.90 3.75 -2.63
C SER A 287 6.32 3.20 -2.41
N HIS A 288 6.90 2.66 -3.47
CA HIS A 288 8.20 1.98 -3.45
C HIS A 288 9.29 2.83 -4.10
N GLY A 289 10.49 2.76 -3.54
CA GLY A 289 11.66 3.44 -4.10
C GLY A 289 12.97 2.79 -3.68
N THR A 290 14.06 3.31 -4.23
CA THR A 290 15.43 2.89 -3.90
C THR A 290 16.24 4.10 -3.44
N ILE A 291 16.94 3.98 -2.31
CA ILE A 291 17.84 5.03 -1.82
C ILE A 291 19.02 5.18 -2.78
N LYS A 292 19.30 6.42 -3.19
CA LYS A 292 20.38 6.78 -4.11
C LYS A 292 21.51 7.47 -3.38
N THR A 293 21.19 8.42 -2.51
CA THR A 293 22.17 9.11 -1.66
C THR A 293 21.65 9.30 -0.25
N ILE A 294 22.58 9.44 0.69
CA ILE A 294 22.29 9.75 2.10
C ILE A 294 23.12 10.98 2.44
N VAL A 295 22.44 12.08 2.77
CA VAL A 295 23.08 13.34 3.15
C VAL A 295 23.01 13.46 4.67
N LEU A 296 24.17 13.39 5.32
CA LEU A 296 24.29 13.45 6.77
C LEU A 296 24.04 14.86 7.30
N ASP A 297 23.61 14.95 8.55
CA ASP A 297 23.48 16.23 9.25
C ASP A 297 24.86 16.91 9.34
N PRO A 298 24.98 18.23 9.05
CA PRO A 298 26.24 18.95 9.15
C PRO A 298 26.90 18.91 10.54
N ARG A 299 26.14 18.59 11.59
CA ARG A 299 26.63 18.43 12.96
C ARG A 299 27.26 17.06 13.23
N GLU A 300 27.16 16.11 12.30
CA GLU A 300 27.78 14.81 12.44
C GLU A 300 29.31 14.93 12.49
N PRO A 301 29.97 14.31 13.49
CA PRO A 301 31.42 14.23 13.49
C PRO A 301 31.93 13.37 12.34
N SER A 302 33.25 13.40 12.11
CA SER A 302 33.88 12.43 11.23
C SER A 302 33.68 11.00 11.77
N HIS A 303 33.16 10.13 10.92
CA HIS A 303 32.84 8.75 11.28
C HIS A 303 33.88 7.78 10.73
N THR A 304 34.24 6.77 11.54
CA THR A 304 34.98 5.60 11.06
C THR A 304 34.01 4.41 11.08
N PRO A 305 33.70 3.80 9.92
CA PRO A 305 32.82 2.64 9.86
C PRO A 305 33.36 1.48 10.70
N VAL A 306 32.48 0.84 11.48
CA VAL A 306 32.83 -0.32 12.30
C VAL A 306 32.23 -1.57 11.68
N GLU A 307 33.02 -2.64 11.59
CA GLU A 307 32.49 -3.93 11.15
C GLU A 307 31.53 -4.51 12.20
N ILE A 308 30.29 -4.76 11.80
CA ILE A 308 29.24 -5.29 12.68
C ILE A 308 28.85 -6.73 12.36
N ASN A 309 29.17 -7.22 11.16
CA ASN A 309 28.80 -8.57 10.72
C ASN A 309 29.57 -9.01 9.45
N ASN A 310 30.64 -9.77 9.60
CA ASN A 310 31.35 -10.51 8.54
C ASN A 310 31.34 -9.82 7.14
N GLY A 311 31.96 -8.65 7.07
CA GLY A 311 32.07 -7.81 5.87
C GLY A 311 31.04 -6.67 5.77
N VAL A 312 30.15 -6.52 6.75
CA VAL A 312 29.21 -5.38 6.83
C VAL A 312 29.78 -4.32 7.77
N PHE A 313 30.02 -3.13 7.22
CA PHE A 313 30.46 -1.95 7.97
C PHE A 313 29.29 -1.01 8.24
N ALA A 314 29.24 -0.45 9.45
CA ALA A 314 28.18 0.44 9.88
C ALA A 314 28.68 1.70 10.56
N ILE A 315 27.88 2.77 10.45
CA ILE A 315 28.03 4.02 11.17
C ILE A 315 26.78 4.22 12.02
N ASN A 316 26.98 4.45 13.33
CA ASN A 316 25.91 4.92 14.21
C ASN A 316 25.88 6.44 14.17
N LEU A 317 24.77 7.00 13.71
CA LEU A 317 24.59 8.43 13.58
C LEU A 317 24.13 9.04 14.91
N HIS A 318 24.62 10.23 15.23
CA HIS A 318 24.21 11.00 16.39
C HIS A 318 22.92 11.79 16.13
N TYR A 319 22.72 12.18 14.86
CA TYR A 319 21.61 12.95 14.34
C TYR A 319 20.98 12.20 13.15
N PRO A 320 19.68 12.36 12.90
CA PRO A 320 19.08 11.84 11.69
C PRO A 320 19.73 12.50 10.46
N PRO A 321 19.99 11.76 9.36
CA PRO A 321 20.38 12.35 8.09
C PRO A 321 19.47 13.52 7.70
N SER A 322 20.06 14.59 7.17
CA SER A 322 19.29 15.77 6.72
C SER A 322 18.23 15.37 5.70
N TYR A 323 18.61 14.55 4.73
CA TYR A 323 17.69 13.91 3.79
C TYR A 323 18.35 12.73 3.09
N VAL A 324 17.52 11.91 2.45
CA VAL A 324 17.94 10.86 1.50
C VAL A 324 17.37 11.20 0.13
N THR A 325 18.11 10.93 -0.96
CA THR A 325 17.51 10.95 -2.29
C THR A 325 17.01 9.57 -2.64
N ILE A 326 15.79 9.48 -3.17
CA ILE A 326 15.12 8.23 -3.49
C ILE A 326 14.70 8.25 -4.95
N SER A 327 15.06 7.21 -5.69
CA SER A 327 14.53 6.93 -7.01
C SER A 327 13.24 6.13 -6.87
N MET A 328 12.12 6.74 -7.24
CA MET A 328 10.80 6.14 -7.13
C MET A 328 10.51 5.19 -8.29
N SER A 329 9.88 4.05 -8.01
CA SER A 329 9.44 3.12 -9.07
C SER A 329 8.36 3.74 -9.98
N PHE A 330 7.53 4.63 -9.41
CA PHE A 330 6.50 5.38 -10.12
C PHE A 330 6.22 6.69 -9.37
N THR A 331 6.33 7.83 -10.05
CA THR A 331 5.98 9.15 -9.49
C THR A 331 5.65 10.12 -10.62
N ASP A 332 4.70 11.02 -10.35
CA ASP A 332 4.33 12.13 -11.25
C ASP A 332 4.94 13.46 -10.76
N ILE A 333 5.90 13.42 -9.83
CA ILE A 333 6.56 14.63 -9.33
C ILE A 333 7.44 15.21 -10.45
N PRO A 334 7.31 16.51 -10.78
CA PRO A 334 8.18 17.17 -11.74
C PRO A 334 9.64 17.04 -11.33
N GLN A 335 10.53 16.89 -12.32
CA GLN A 335 11.97 16.83 -12.06
C GLN A 335 12.41 18.08 -11.28
N LEU A 336 13.06 17.85 -10.14
CA LEU A 336 13.69 18.92 -9.37
C LEU A 336 15.03 19.26 -10.05
N TYR A 337 15.28 20.56 -10.25
CA TYR A 337 16.56 21.05 -10.77
C TYR A 337 17.71 20.44 -9.94
N SER A 338 18.75 19.93 -10.62
CA SER A 338 19.93 19.23 -10.07
C SER A 338 19.80 17.76 -9.65
N LEU A 339 18.63 17.12 -9.85
CA LEU A 339 18.46 15.68 -9.61
C LEU A 339 18.10 14.92 -10.90
N ASP A 340 18.47 13.64 -10.95
CA ASP A 340 18.09 12.74 -12.04
C ASP A 340 16.57 12.52 -12.10
N GLU A 341 16.08 12.05 -13.26
CA GLU A 341 14.65 11.82 -13.48
C GLU A 341 14.07 10.86 -12.43
N LYS A 342 13.00 11.27 -11.73
CA LYS A 342 12.29 10.53 -10.64
C LYS A 342 13.06 10.41 -9.31
N GLU A 343 14.10 11.21 -9.10
CA GLU A 343 14.74 11.33 -7.80
C GLU A 343 14.12 12.42 -6.92
N LEU A 344 13.91 12.10 -5.65
CA LEU A 344 13.26 12.98 -4.68
C LEU A 344 14.03 13.02 -3.36
N PRO A 345 14.29 14.21 -2.79
CA PRO A 345 14.82 14.33 -1.45
C PRO A 345 13.70 14.12 -0.43
N LEU A 346 13.86 13.15 0.48
CA LEU A 346 12.98 12.96 1.64
C LEU A 346 13.76 13.12 2.93
N ALA A 347 13.23 13.96 3.84
CA ALA A 347 13.75 14.08 5.19
C ALA A 347 13.22 12.94 6.08
N LEU A 348 14.06 12.44 6.99
CA LEU A 348 13.73 11.32 7.89
C LEU A 348 12.81 11.71 9.06
N LEU A 349 12.30 12.94 9.06
CA LEU A 349 11.18 13.34 9.92
C LEU A 349 9.87 12.60 9.55
N GLN A 350 9.85 11.97 8.37
CA GLN A 350 8.76 11.11 7.90
C GLN A 350 9.12 9.63 8.14
N PRO A 351 8.18 8.79 8.59
CA PRO A 351 8.46 7.39 8.78
C PRO A 351 8.72 6.71 7.43
N LEU A 352 9.86 6.03 7.34
CA LEU A 352 10.20 5.11 6.27
C LEU A 352 10.17 3.68 6.81
N SER A 353 9.75 2.73 5.98
CA SER A 353 9.91 1.31 6.29
C SER A 353 10.72 0.59 5.22
N THR A 354 11.53 -0.36 5.65
CA THR A 354 12.32 -1.22 4.74
C THR A 354 11.40 -2.22 4.05
N ILE A 355 11.67 -2.53 2.78
CA ILE A 355 11.00 -3.62 2.05
C ILE A 355 12.03 -4.51 1.41
N TYR A 356 12.12 -5.75 1.91
CA TYR A 356 12.72 -6.87 1.22
C TYR A 356 11.90 -8.13 1.45
#